data_AF-A0A9W4L0C4-F1
#
_entry.id   AF-A0A9W4L0C4-F1
#
_cell.length_a   1.000
_cell.length_b   1.000
_cell.length_c   1.000
_cell.angle_alpha   90.00
_cell.angle_beta   90.00
_cell.angle_gamma   90.00
#
_symmetry.space_group_name_H-M   'P 1'
#
loop_
_entity.id
_entity.type
_entity.pdbx_description
1 polymer ?
#
loop_
_entity_poly.entity_id
_entity_poly.type
_entity_poly.pdbx_seq_one_letter_code
_entity_poly.pdbx_strand_id
1 'polypeptide(L)'
;MKHQIVLGHNANTKEELINMIENKQWDSLLKRVKIKPGDFFYVPAGTIHSLGKGILVLETQQSSDSTYRVFDYDRVDSNGKLRELHLDKAIDVTIIPHELKESGYMVINKDEATITKFVDSEYFSVYKWEVNGSFSYSQN
;
A
#
# COMPACT_ATOMS: atom_id res chain seq x y z
N MET A 1 13.60 14.43 8.06
CA MET A 1 13.58 13.00 7.65
C MET A 1 12.62 12.88 6.47
N LYS A 2 12.96 12.10 5.42
CA LYS A 2 12.06 11.89 4.28
C LYS A 2 11.25 10.62 4.55
N HIS A 3 9.97 10.74 4.91
CA HIS A 3 9.09 9.58 5.03
C HIS A 3 8.73 9.08 3.63
N GLN A 4 8.92 7.78 3.40
CA GLN A 4 8.69 7.14 2.12
C GLN A 4 8.09 5.75 2.31
N ILE A 5 7.28 5.34 1.36
CA ILE A 5 6.80 3.96 1.22
C ILE A 5 7.34 3.36 -0.09
N VAL A 6 7.34 2.04 -0.18
CA VAL A 6 7.45 1.36 -1.48
C VAL A 6 6.03 1.13 -1.99
N LEU A 7 5.77 1.54 -3.22
CA LEU A 7 4.48 1.35 -3.89
C LEU A 7 4.73 1.08 -5.38
N GLY A 8 4.76 -0.20 -5.73
CA GLY A 8 5.01 -0.72 -7.06
C GLY A 8 6.46 -1.07 -7.37
N HIS A 9 6.68 -1.46 -8.63
CA HIS A 9 7.98 -1.81 -9.17
C HIS A 9 8.20 -1.25 -10.59
N ASN A 10 9.45 -1.28 -11.06
CA ASN A 10 9.88 -0.78 -12.38
C ASN A 10 9.92 -1.84 -13.48
N ALA A 11 9.87 -3.14 -13.15
CA ALA A 11 9.85 -4.20 -14.16
C ALA A 11 8.64 -4.11 -15.11
N ASN A 12 8.88 -4.30 -16.40
CA ASN A 12 7.89 -4.23 -17.47
C ASN A 12 7.39 -5.63 -17.89
N THR A 13 8.16 -6.67 -17.60
CA THR A 13 7.81 -8.07 -17.90
C THR A 13 8.06 -8.97 -16.70
N LYS A 14 7.44 -10.16 -16.69
CA LYS A 14 7.66 -11.18 -15.65
C LYS A 14 9.12 -11.63 -15.60
N GLU A 15 9.75 -11.78 -16.75
CA GLU A 15 11.18 -12.14 -16.85
C GLU A 15 12.07 -11.04 -16.25
N GLU A 16 11.79 -9.76 -16.53
CA GLU A 16 12.52 -8.65 -15.92
C GLU A 16 12.33 -8.62 -14.41
N LEU A 17 11.11 -8.84 -13.91
CA LEU A 17 10.83 -8.92 -12.47
C LEU A 17 11.66 -10.03 -11.79
N ILE A 18 11.66 -11.24 -12.37
CA ILE A 18 12.42 -12.39 -11.86
C ILE A 18 13.91 -12.07 -11.82
N ASN A 19 14.46 -11.58 -12.94
CA ASN A 19 15.87 -11.24 -13.05
C ASN A 19 16.29 -10.21 -11.98
N MET A 20 15.50 -9.15 -11.80
CA MET A 20 15.80 -8.12 -10.80
C MET A 20 15.72 -8.65 -9.36
N ILE A 21 14.77 -9.55 -9.07
CA ILE A 21 14.64 -10.22 -7.76
C ILE A 21 15.84 -11.11 -7.48
N GLU A 22 16.21 -11.99 -8.42
CA GLU A 22 17.32 -12.94 -8.30
C GLU A 22 18.66 -12.21 -8.11
N ASN A 23 18.86 -11.13 -8.86
CA ASN A 23 20.05 -10.28 -8.75
C ASN A 23 19.97 -9.24 -7.62
N LYS A 24 18.94 -9.30 -6.77
CA LYS A 24 18.75 -8.41 -5.61
C LYS A 24 18.82 -6.92 -5.96
N GLN A 25 18.33 -6.53 -7.14
CA GLN A 25 18.38 -5.16 -7.67
C GLN A 25 17.27 -4.27 -7.06
N TRP A 26 17.09 -4.33 -5.74
CA TRP A 26 15.93 -3.75 -5.04
C TRP A 26 15.77 -2.25 -5.23
N ASP A 27 16.87 -1.49 -5.24
CA ASP A 27 16.81 -0.04 -5.42
C ASP A 27 16.38 0.38 -6.83
N SER A 28 16.71 -0.44 -7.84
CA SER A 28 16.25 -0.25 -9.21
C SER A 28 14.85 -0.81 -9.42
N LEU A 29 14.50 -1.89 -8.71
CA LEU A 29 13.21 -2.58 -8.86
C LEU A 29 12.08 -1.82 -8.19
N LEU A 30 12.26 -1.38 -6.95
CA LEU A 30 11.17 -0.87 -6.10
C LEU A 30 10.91 0.62 -6.32
N LYS A 31 9.64 0.97 -6.58
CA LYS A 31 9.21 2.38 -6.69
C LYS A 31 9.00 2.97 -5.30
N ARG A 32 9.73 4.03 -4.97
CA ARG A 32 9.64 4.74 -3.67
C ARG A 32 8.83 6.03 -3.81
N VAL A 33 7.79 6.17 -3.01
CA VAL A 33 6.89 7.34 -3.00
C VAL A 33 7.11 8.12 -1.71
N LYS A 34 7.28 9.44 -1.81
CA LYS A 34 7.33 10.33 -0.64
C LYS A 34 5.93 10.55 -0.09
N ILE A 35 5.82 10.57 1.22
CA ILE A 35 4.54 10.75 1.91
C ILE A 35 4.57 11.88 2.92
N LYS A 36 3.39 12.37 3.28
CA LYS A 36 3.13 13.31 4.37
C LYS A 36 1.89 12.87 5.17
N PRO A 37 1.71 13.35 6.41
CA PRO A 37 0.49 13.08 7.18
C PRO A 37 -0.77 13.48 6.39
N GLY A 38 -1.78 12.61 6.41
CA GLY A 38 -3.03 12.80 5.69
C GLY A 38 -3.06 12.29 4.25
N ASP A 39 -1.94 11.80 3.71
CA ASP A 39 -1.94 11.11 2.42
C ASP A 39 -2.77 9.81 2.49
N PHE A 40 -3.43 9.49 1.39
CA PHE A 40 -4.19 8.25 1.21
C PHE A 40 -3.66 7.48 0.00
N PHE A 41 -3.54 6.16 0.14
CA PHE A 41 -3.13 5.27 -0.93
C PHE A 41 -4.09 4.08 -0.99
N TYR A 42 -4.68 3.85 -2.16
CA TYR A 42 -5.36 2.60 -2.45
C TYR A 42 -4.34 1.59 -3.00
N VAL A 43 -4.26 0.41 -2.41
CA VAL A 43 -3.28 -0.62 -2.77
C VAL A 43 -4.04 -1.88 -3.25
N PRO A 44 -4.22 -2.05 -4.57
CA PRO A 44 -4.85 -3.24 -5.12
C PRO A 44 -4.03 -4.50 -4.87
N ALA A 45 -4.69 -5.66 -4.82
CA ALA A 45 -4.01 -6.95 -4.79
C ALA A 45 -3.02 -7.10 -5.98
N GLY A 46 -1.91 -7.77 -5.75
CA GLY A 46 -0.82 -7.92 -6.74
C GLY A 46 0.12 -6.71 -6.84
N THR A 47 -0.05 -5.68 -6.01
CA THR A 47 0.89 -4.56 -5.90
C THR A 47 2.03 -4.91 -4.94
N ILE A 48 3.29 -4.84 -5.39
CA ILE A 48 4.45 -4.89 -4.48
C ILE A 48 4.48 -3.60 -3.66
N HIS A 49 4.44 -3.69 -2.34
CA HIS A 49 4.46 -2.51 -1.47
C HIS A 49 5.10 -2.80 -0.11
N SER A 50 5.52 -1.75 0.59
CA SER A 50 5.95 -1.83 1.99
C SER A 50 5.83 -0.49 2.69
N LEU A 51 5.51 -0.52 3.98
CA LEU A 51 5.57 0.64 4.86
C LEU A 51 7.00 0.82 5.39
N GLY A 52 7.51 2.05 5.30
CA GLY A 52 8.78 2.45 5.90
C GLY A 52 8.69 2.61 7.43
N LYS A 53 9.86 2.76 8.06
CA LYS A 53 9.97 3.04 9.50
C LYS A 53 9.37 4.41 9.85
N GLY A 54 8.70 4.50 10.99
CA GLY A 54 8.21 5.77 11.55
C GLY A 54 6.91 6.26 10.94
N ILE A 55 6.14 5.36 10.32
CA ILE A 55 4.83 5.66 9.73
C ILE A 55 3.76 5.10 10.67
N LEU A 56 2.82 5.97 11.07
CA LEU A 56 1.55 5.56 11.65
C LEU A 56 0.50 5.54 10.53
N VAL A 57 -0.25 4.46 10.42
CA VAL A 57 -1.24 4.25 9.37
C VAL A 57 -2.54 3.72 9.97
N LEU A 58 -3.65 4.08 9.33
CA LEU A 58 -4.92 3.36 9.43
C LEU A 58 -5.05 2.54 8.15
N GLU A 59 -5.03 1.22 8.27
CA GLU A 59 -5.14 0.30 7.13
C GLU A 59 -6.51 -0.39 7.15
N THR A 60 -7.29 -0.15 6.10
CA THR A 60 -8.54 -0.87 5.85
C THR A 60 -8.27 -1.90 4.76
N GLN A 61 -8.44 -3.17 5.10
CA GLN A 61 -8.20 -4.29 4.19
C GLN A 61 -9.35 -5.29 4.23
N GLN A 62 -9.42 -6.16 3.22
CA GLN A 62 -10.29 -7.33 3.28
C GLN A 62 -9.87 -8.24 4.44
N SER A 63 -10.79 -9.04 4.97
CA SER A 63 -10.51 -10.04 6.01
C SER A 63 -9.69 -11.21 5.46
N SER A 64 -8.41 -10.97 5.20
CA SER A 64 -7.40 -11.91 4.69
C SER A 64 -6.08 -11.66 5.40
N ASP A 65 -5.28 -12.72 5.56
CA ASP A 65 -3.95 -12.68 6.17
C ASP A 65 -2.86 -13.20 5.21
N SER A 66 -3.16 -13.24 3.90
CA SER A 66 -2.23 -13.73 2.89
C SER A 66 -1.19 -12.67 2.55
N THR A 67 0.09 -12.93 2.85
CA THR A 67 1.22 -12.06 2.49
C THR A 67 2.35 -12.84 1.82
N TYR A 68 2.74 -12.42 0.61
CA TYR A 68 3.92 -12.98 -0.08
C TYR A 68 5.09 -12.00 -0.03
N ARG A 69 6.14 -12.39 0.69
CA ARG A 69 7.29 -11.53 0.94
C ARG A 69 8.35 -11.72 -0.15
N VAL A 70 8.68 -10.64 -0.86
CA VAL A 70 9.74 -10.63 -1.89
C VAL A 70 11.12 -10.28 -1.33
N PHE A 71 11.17 -9.42 -0.33
CA PHE A 71 12.40 -8.95 0.30
C PHE A 71 12.12 -8.53 1.73
N ASP A 72 13.10 -8.72 2.61
CA ASP A 72 12.93 -8.44 4.03
C ASP A 72 14.08 -7.71 4.72
N TYR A 73 14.97 -7.10 3.93
CA TYR A 73 16.17 -6.42 4.45
C TYR A 73 17.07 -7.32 5.27
N ASP A 74 17.13 -8.61 4.90
CA ASP A 74 17.90 -9.66 5.57
C ASP A 74 17.69 -9.69 7.11
N ARG A 75 16.48 -9.32 7.54
CA ARG A 75 16.12 -9.35 8.96
C ARG A 75 16.06 -10.77 9.47
N VAL A 76 16.61 -10.96 10.66
CA VAL A 76 16.53 -12.20 11.40
C VAL A 76 15.37 -12.17 12.39
N ASP A 77 14.77 -13.33 12.62
CA ASP A 77 13.79 -13.55 13.67
C ASP A 77 14.45 -13.66 15.06
N SER A 78 13.64 -13.90 16.10
CA SER A 78 14.12 -14.09 17.47
C SER A 78 15.05 -15.29 17.66
N ASN A 79 15.09 -16.20 16.69
CA ASN A 79 15.93 -17.40 16.70
C ASN A 79 17.21 -17.21 15.87
N GLY A 80 17.43 -16.01 15.31
CA GLY A 80 18.59 -15.71 14.47
C GLY A 80 18.49 -16.20 13.03
N LYS A 81 17.31 -16.66 12.58
CA LYS A 81 17.10 -17.13 11.20
C LYS A 81 16.50 -16.03 10.34
N LEU A 82 16.92 -15.95 9.07
CA LEU A 82 16.26 -15.09 8.08
C LEU A 82 14.78 -15.45 7.97
N ARG A 83 13.93 -14.42 7.96
CA ARG A 83 12.48 -14.63 7.79
C ARG A 83 12.17 -15.14 6.39
N GLU A 84 11.11 -15.93 6.31
CA GLU A 84 10.71 -16.58 5.06
C GLU A 84 10.31 -15.57 3.98
N LEU A 85 10.77 -15.88 2.75
CA LEU A 85 10.38 -15.22 1.52
C LEU A 85 9.49 -16.18 0.71
N HIS A 86 8.54 -15.63 -0.03
CA HIS A 86 7.57 -16.38 -0.84
C HIS A 86 7.71 -15.98 -2.32
N LEU A 87 8.91 -16.13 -2.88
CA LEU A 87 9.26 -15.53 -4.19
C LEU A 87 8.36 -16.03 -5.32
N ASP A 88 8.23 -17.34 -5.49
CA ASP A 88 7.41 -17.91 -6.58
C ASP A 88 5.97 -17.44 -6.51
N LYS A 89 5.36 -17.50 -5.32
CA LYS A 89 3.98 -17.04 -5.09
C LYS A 89 3.83 -15.53 -5.33
N ALA A 90 4.81 -14.74 -4.90
CA ALA A 90 4.79 -13.29 -5.13
C ALA A 90 4.89 -12.95 -6.62
N ILE A 91 5.81 -13.62 -7.34
CA ILE A 91 6.00 -13.48 -8.78
C ILE A 91 4.73 -13.85 -9.56
N ASP A 92 4.01 -14.88 -9.12
CA ASP A 92 2.79 -15.34 -9.78
C ASP A 92 1.60 -14.39 -9.63
N VAL A 93 1.51 -13.66 -8.51
CA VAL A 93 0.38 -12.75 -8.25
C VAL A 93 0.70 -11.28 -8.54
N THR A 94 1.96 -10.94 -8.83
CA THR A 94 2.34 -9.54 -9.08
C THR A 94 1.77 -9.07 -10.42
N ILE A 95 1.12 -7.89 -10.41
CA ILE A 95 0.63 -7.25 -11.62
C ILE A 95 1.79 -6.53 -12.32
N ILE A 96 2.01 -6.86 -13.59
CA ILE A 96 3.15 -6.38 -14.39
C ILE A 96 2.65 -5.89 -15.76
N PRO A 97 3.02 -4.68 -16.23
CA PRO A 97 3.76 -3.65 -15.50
C PRO A 97 2.93 -3.04 -14.37
N HIS A 98 3.60 -2.52 -13.34
CA HIS A 98 2.91 -1.77 -12.30
C HIS A 98 2.58 -0.34 -12.78
N GLU A 99 1.28 -0.04 -12.81
CA GLU A 99 0.73 1.29 -13.03
C GLU A 99 0.22 1.90 -11.72
N LEU A 100 0.74 3.08 -11.37
CA LEU A 100 0.22 3.84 -10.25
C LEU A 100 -1.08 4.52 -10.69
N LYS A 101 -2.22 4.10 -10.15
CA LYS A 101 -3.47 4.84 -10.33
C LYS A 101 -3.59 5.87 -9.23
N GLU A 102 -3.65 7.14 -9.61
CA GLU A 102 -4.07 8.18 -8.67
C GLU A 102 -5.52 7.91 -8.27
N SER A 103 -5.77 7.82 -6.97
CA SER A 103 -7.13 7.81 -6.45
C SER A 103 -7.53 9.28 -6.24
N GLY A 104 -8.48 9.75 -7.04
CA GLY A 104 -9.18 10.99 -6.73
C GLY A 104 -10.00 10.78 -5.46
N TYR A 105 -10.09 11.81 -4.62
CA TYR A 105 -10.99 11.83 -3.48
C TYR A 105 -12.09 12.87 -3.70
N MET A 106 -13.26 12.62 -3.10
CA MET A 106 -14.37 13.56 -3.09
C MET A 106 -14.49 14.21 -1.72
N VAL A 107 -14.58 15.53 -1.66
CA VAL A 107 -14.80 16.27 -0.42
C VAL A 107 -16.22 16.83 -0.42
N ILE A 108 -16.96 16.54 0.65
CA ILE A 108 -18.32 16.99 0.88
C ILE A 108 -18.30 17.81 2.17
N ASN A 109 -18.72 19.08 2.10
CA ASN A 109 -18.94 19.91 3.28
C ASN A 109 -20.44 19.91 3.59
N LYS A 110 -20.80 19.54 4.82
CA LYS A 110 -22.19 19.51 5.27
C LYS A 110 -22.26 19.87 6.75
N ASP A 111 -23.10 20.85 7.07
CA ASP A 111 -23.28 21.37 8.42
C ASP A 111 -21.92 21.73 9.06
N GLU A 112 -21.63 21.19 10.24
CA GLU A 112 -20.36 21.37 10.96
C GLU A 112 -19.32 20.27 10.66
N ALA A 113 -19.45 19.57 9.53
CA ALA A 113 -18.56 18.48 9.15
C ALA A 113 -18.00 18.60 7.72
N THR A 114 -16.73 18.19 7.57
CA THR A 114 -16.10 17.91 6.27
C THR A 114 -15.90 16.41 6.14
N ILE A 115 -16.51 15.82 5.13
CA ILE A 115 -16.41 14.39 4.81
C ILE A 115 -15.56 14.23 3.55
N THR A 116 -14.43 13.55 3.67
CA THR A 116 -13.60 13.14 2.53
C THR A 116 -13.85 11.67 2.25
N LYS A 117 -14.38 11.34 1.06
CA LYS A 117 -14.45 9.97 0.54
C LYS A 117 -13.15 9.67 -0.21
N PHE A 118 -12.33 8.80 0.35
CA PHE A 118 -11.03 8.44 -0.21
C PHE A 118 -11.12 7.34 -1.28
N VAL A 119 -11.98 6.35 -1.07
CA VAL A 119 -12.19 5.27 -2.03
C VAL A 119 -13.62 4.76 -1.97
N ASP A 120 -14.11 4.33 -3.13
CA ASP A 120 -15.30 3.52 -3.30
C ASP A 120 -14.92 2.31 -4.16
N SER A 121 -14.68 1.17 -3.52
CA SER A 121 -14.32 -0.06 -4.24
C SER A 121 -15.43 -1.10 -4.07
N GLU A 122 -15.32 -2.19 -4.83
CA GLU A 122 -16.20 -3.35 -4.66
C GLU A 122 -16.06 -4.03 -3.28
N TYR A 123 -14.94 -3.80 -2.57
CA TYR A 123 -14.65 -4.45 -1.29
C TYR A 123 -15.01 -3.58 -0.08
N PHE A 124 -14.77 -2.28 -0.18
CA PHE A 124 -14.97 -1.32 0.90
C PHE A 124 -14.97 0.13 0.39
N SER A 125 -15.54 1.01 1.20
CA SER A 125 -15.45 2.46 1.04
C SER A 125 -14.79 3.06 2.27
N VAL A 126 -13.90 4.04 2.10
CA VAL A 126 -13.19 4.69 3.21
C VAL A 126 -13.48 6.18 3.21
N TYR A 127 -13.80 6.70 4.39
CA TYR A 127 -14.11 8.10 4.62
C TYR A 127 -13.31 8.66 5.79
N LYS A 128 -12.92 9.93 5.71
CA LYS A 128 -12.48 10.73 6.86
C LYS A 128 -13.53 11.79 7.15
N TRP A 129 -13.99 11.88 8.39
CA TRP A 129 -14.92 12.90 8.84
C TRP A 129 -14.21 13.82 9.82
N GLU A 130 -14.21 15.11 9.51
CA GLU A 130 -13.70 16.16 10.37
C GLU A 130 -14.90 16.95 10.87
N VAL A 131 -15.26 16.78 12.14
CA VAL A 131 -16.46 17.36 12.75
C VAL A 131 -16.05 18.44 13.75
N ASN A 132 -16.51 19.67 13.53
CA ASN A 132 -16.27 20.82 14.38
C ASN A 132 -17.57 21.25 15.07
N GLY A 133 -18.09 20.39 15.95
CA GLY A 133 -19.36 20.60 16.65
C GLY A 133 -20.22 19.35 16.62
N SER A 134 -21.48 19.47 16.21
CA SER A 134 -22.42 18.35 16.13
C SER A 134 -22.82 18.06 14.69
N PHE A 135 -22.72 16.78 14.30
CA PHE A 135 -23.09 16.32 12.98
C PHE A 135 -23.93 15.05 13.06
N SER A 136 -25.08 15.04 12.37
CA SER A 136 -25.96 13.89 12.26
C SER A 136 -25.90 13.32 10.85
N TYR A 137 -25.52 12.04 10.75
CA TYR A 137 -25.50 11.29 9.50
C TYR A 137 -26.42 10.09 9.58
N SER A 138 -27.09 9.79 8.47
CA SER A 138 -27.87 8.57 8.30
C SER A 138 -27.37 7.85 7.07
N GLN A 139 -26.99 6.58 7.24
CA GLN A 139 -26.68 5.66 6.16
C GLN A 139 -27.81 4.63 6.12
N ASN A 140 -28.37 4.40 4.93
CA ASN A 140 -29.36 3.34 4.72
C ASN A 140 -28.69 1.97 4.69
#